data_AF-A0A1G0TBI4-F1
#
_entry.id   AF-A0A1G0TBI4-F1
#
_cell.length_a   1.000
_cell.length_b   1.000
_cell.length_c   1.000
_cell.angle_alpha   90.00
_cell.angle_beta   90.00
_cell.angle_gamma   90.00
#
_symmetry.space_group_name_H-M   'P 1'
#
loop_
_entity.id
_entity.type
_entity.pdbx_description
1 polymer ?
#
loop_
_entity_poly.entity_id
_entity_poly.type
_entity_poly.pdbx_seq_one_letter_code
_entity_poly.pdbx_strand_id
1 'polypeptide(L)'
;MDQLTLTEIYIYPIKSLGGISLQSAKVEARGLQHDRRWMLVDKNGMFLTQREHPQMALLQVNIKDDWLEVFHKVKTMSKLQTTISN
;
A
#
# COMPACT_ATOMS: atom_id res chain seq x y z
N MET A 1 -17.29 -29.47 -12.90
CA MET A 1 -16.24 -28.42 -12.92
C MET A 1 -16.20 -27.85 -11.53
N ASP A 2 -15.05 -27.90 -10.86
CA ASP A 2 -14.92 -27.24 -9.57
C ASP A 2 -15.01 -25.74 -9.78
N GLN A 3 -15.93 -25.10 -9.06
CA GLN A 3 -16.13 -23.67 -9.13
C GLN A 3 -15.02 -22.98 -8.34
N LEU A 4 -14.25 -22.12 -9.01
CA LEU A 4 -13.26 -21.27 -8.34
C LEU A 4 -13.97 -20.07 -7.72
N THR A 5 -13.72 -19.84 -6.43
CA THR A 5 -14.27 -18.72 -5.67
C THR A 5 -13.13 -17.81 -5.23
N LEU A 6 -13.27 -16.51 -5.49
CA LEU A 6 -12.36 -15.49 -4.97
C LEU A 6 -12.63 -15.32 -3.46
N THR A 7 -11.63 -15.61 -2.63
CA THR A 7 -11.79 -15.52 -1.17
C THR A 7 -11.57 -14.11 -0.65
N GLU A 8 -10.52 -13.44 -1.12
CA GLU A 8 -10.11 -12.13 -0.62
C GLU A 8 -9.41 -11.31 -1.72
N ILE A 9 -9.44 -9.98 -1.57
CA ILE A 9 -8.72 -9.04 -2.41
C ILE A 9 -7.81 -8.22 -1.53
N TYR A 10 -6.55 -8.06 -1.94
CA TYR A 10 -5.59 -7.19 -1.28
C TYR A 10 -4.92 -6.28 -2.29
N ILE A 11 -4.68 -5.03 -1.87
CA ILE A 11 -3.79 -4.10 -2.57
C ILE A 11 -2.64 -3.68 -1.65
N TYR A 12 -1.50 -3.33 -2.24
CA TYR A 12 -0.30 -2.85 -1.57
C TYR A 12 0.10 -1.50 -2.19
N PRO A 13 -0.51 -0.39 -1.75
CA PRO A 13 -0.38 0.87 -2.47
C PRO A 13 1.06 1.37 -2.56
N ILE A 14 1.80 1.27 -1.46
CA ILE A 14 3.23 1.58 -1.40
C ILE A 14 4.03 0.27 -1.41
N LYS A 15 5.06 0.21 -2.25
CA LYS A 15 6.00 -0.91 -2.28
C LYS A 15 6.58 -1.19 -0.89
N SER A 16 6.54 -2.46 -0.50
CA SER A 16 7.17 -2.99 0.72
C SER A 16 6.50 -2.59 2.05
N LEU A 17 5.30 -1.98 2.00
CA LEU A 17 4.47 -1.69 3.18
C LEU A 17 3.33 -2.70 3.30
N GLY A 18 2.55 -2.60 4.38
CA GLY A 18 1.40 -3.45 4.63
C GLY A 18 0.26 -3.23 3.62
N GLY A 19 -0.45 -4.32 3.32
CA GLY A 19 -1.57 -4.32 2.37
C GLY A 19 -2.91 -3.97 3.01
N ILE A 20 -3.85 -3.58 2.15
CA ILE A 20 -5.22 -3.21 2.48
C ILE A 20 -6.13 -4.31 1.93
N SER A 21 -6.96 -4.89 2.80
CA SER A 21 -8.01 -5.83 2.40
C SER A 21 -9.19 -5.07 1.80
N LEU A 22 -9.75 -5.57 0.70
CA LEU A 22 -10.87 -4.96 0.00
C LEU A 22 -12.01 -5.95 -0.20
N GLN A 23 -13.24 -5.44 -0.17
CA GLN A 23 -14.45 -6.20 -0.53
C GLN A 23 -14.67 -6.23 -2.06
N SER A 24 -14.17 -5.22 -2.77
CA SER A 24 -14.18 -5.13 -4.23
C SER A 24 -13.03 -4.25 -4.69
N ALA A 25 -12.60 -4.40 -5.95
CA ALA A 25 -11.57 -3.56 -6.54
C ALA A 25 -11.88 -3.25 -8.00
N LYS A 26 -11.54 -2.03 -8.42
CA LYS A 26 -11.58 -1.63 -9.83
C LYS A 26 -10.34 -2.16 -10.54
N VAL A 27 -10.54 -2.88 -11.63
CA VAL A 27 -9.45 -3.33 -12.51
C VAL A 27 -9.12 -2.22 -13.49
N GLU A 28 -7.83 -1.91 -13.62
CA GLU A 28 -7.29 -0.96 -14.58
C GLU A 28 -6.24 -1.64 -15.47
N ALA A 29 -5.78 -0.95 -16.51
CA ALA A 29 -4.75 -1.47 -17.43
C ALA A 29 -3.45 -1.88 -16.71
N ARG A 30 -3.17 -1.31 -15.53
CA ARG A 30 -1.98 -1.59 -14.71
C ARG A 30 -2.30 -2.41 -13.44
N GLY A 31 -3.36 -3.21 -13.48
CA GLY A 31 -3.81 -4.01 -12.34
C GLY A 31 -4.88 -3.30 -11.50
N LEU A 32 -5.05 -3.72 -10.25
CA LEU A 32 -6.06 -3.13 -9.37
C LEU A 32 -5.77 -1.65 -9.10
N GLN A 33 -6.82 -0.85 -8.99
CA GLN A 33 -6.72 0.58 -8.66
C GLN A 33 -5.92 0.75 -7.36
N HIS A 34 -4.99 1.70 -7.38
CA HIS A 34 -4.04 2.01 -6.31
C HIS A 34 -3.00 0.93 -5.97
N ASP A 35 -3.04 -0.26 -6.55
CA ASP A 35 -2.04 -1.29 -6.24
C ASP A 35 -0.65 -0.93 -6.79
N ARG A 36 0.36 -0.97 -5.93
CA ARG A 36 1.78 -0.72 -6.25
C ARG A 36 2.05 0.58 -7.03
N ARG A 37 1.30 1.65 -6.75
CA ARG A 37 1.48 2.95 -7.45
C ARG A 37 2.58 3.82 -6.85
N TRP A 38 3.02 3.54 -5.63
CA TRP A 38 4.03 4.34 -4.92
C TRP A 38 5.20 3.50 -4.38
N MET A 39 6.30 4.19 -4.10
CA MET A 39 7.51 3.61 -3.53
C MET A 39 8.22 4.67 -2.69
N LEU A 40 8.79 4.26 -1.55
CA LEU A 40 9.64 5.14 -0.76
C LEU A 40 11.04 5.19 -1.37
N VAL A 41 11.62 6.39 -1.42
CA VAL A 41 13.00 6.63 -1.84
C VAL A 41 13.73 7.40 -0.74
N ASP A 42 15.04 7.24 -0.69
CA ASP A 42 15.90 8.09 0.13
C ASP A 42 16.13 9.46 -0.54
N LYS A 43 16.92 10.32 0.11
CA LYS A 43 17.27 11.65 -0.41
C LYS A 43 18.04 11.64 -1.74
N ASN A 44 18.61 10.50 -2.12
CA ASN A 44 19.35 10.32 -3.37
C ASN A 44 18.47 9.71 -4.47
N GLY A 45 17.18 9.44 -4.18
CA GLY A 45 16.27 8.78 -5.12
C GLY A 45 16.42 7.25 -5.15
N MET A 46 17.19 6.66 -4.25
CA MET A 46 17.35 5.21 -4.16
C MET A 46 16.13 4.61 -3.47
N PHE A 47 15.55 3.57 -4.08
CA PHE A 47 14.38 2.91 -3.54
C PHE A 47 14.71 2.18 -2.23
N LEU A 48 13.77 2.25 -1.28
CA LEU A 48 13.85 1.50 -0.03
C LEU A 48 13.11 0.17 -0.17
N THR A 49 13.68 -0.90 0.39
CA THR A 49 13.03 -2.21 0.41
C THR A 49 12.91 -2.78 1.83
N GLN A 50 11.91 -3.63 2.04
CA GLN A 50 11.77 -4.38 3.30
C GLN A 50 12.93 -5.34 3.56
N ARG A 51 13.65 -5.78 2.52
CA ARG A 51 14.84 -6.66 2.67
C ARG A 51 15.98 -5.93 3.37
N GLU A 52 16.19 -4.66 3.02
CA GLU A 52 17.20 -3.79 3.63
C GLU A 52 16.70 -3.13 4.92
N HIS A 53 15.40 -2.87 5.00
CA HIS A 53 14.75 -2.20 6.12
C HIS A 53 13.53 -3.00 6.62
N PRO A 54 13.74 -4.08 7.41
CA PRO A 54 12.66 -4.94 7.90
C PRO A 54 11.56 -4.19 8.67
N GLN A 55 11.90 -3.06 9.31
CA GLN A 55 10.95 -2.20 10.01
C GLN A 55 9.84 -1.64 9.11
N MET A 56 10.03 -1.59 7.78
CA MET A 56 8.98 -1.20 6.84
C MET A 56 7.75 -2.12 6.94
N ALA A 57 7.92 -3.36 7.38
CA ALA A 57 6.82 -4.30 7.65
C ALA A 57 5.85 -3.80 8.73
N LEU A 58 6.29 -2.86 9.57
CA LEU A 58 5.49 -2.27 10.65
C LEU A 58 4.70 -1.05 10.19
N LEU A 59 4.87 -0.60 8.95
CA LEU A 59 4.10 0.50 8.37
C LEU A 59 2.87 -0.05 7.64
N GLN A 60 1.74 0.60 7.86
CA GLN A 60 0.48 0.36 7.18
C GLN A 60 0.08 1.55 6.33
N VAL A 61 -0.73 1.26 5.32
CA VAL A 61 -1.28 2.26 4.41
C VAL A 61 -2.79 2.25 4.54
N ASN A 62 -3.39 3.43 4.46
CA ASN A 62 -4.81 3.59 4.24
C ASN A 62 -5.04 4.57 3.09
N ILE A 63 -6.12 4.38 2.36
CA ILE A 63 -6.58 5.29 1.32
C ILE A 63 -7.94 5.81 1.76
N LYS A 64 -8.08 7.12 1.89
CA LYS A 64 -9.33 7.79 2.24
C LYS A 64 -9.53 8.96 1.30
N ASP A 65 -10.62 8.94 0.55
CA ASP A 65 -10.91 9.93 -0.49
C ASP A 65 -9.69 10.05 -1.43
N ASP A 66 -9.11 11.25 -1.56
CA ASP A 66 -7.91 11.51 -2.34
C ASP A 66 -6.62 11.55 -1.49
N TRP A 67 -6.64 10.93 -0.31
CA TRP A 67 -5.50 10.91 0.60
C TRP A 67 -4.92 9.52 0.79
N LEU A 68 -3.60 9.46 0.72
CA LEU A 68 -2.81 8.33 1.16
C LEU A 68 -2.26 8.62 2.57
N GLU A 69 -2.58 7.75 3.52
CA GLU A 69 -2.15 7.85 4.91
C GLU A 69 -1.21 6.68 5.24
N VAL A 70 -0.06 6.98 5.86
CA VAL A 70 0.91 6.00 6.37
C VAL A 70 1.00 6.11 7.88
N PHE A 71 0.90 4.97 8.55
CA PHE A 71 0.96 4.88 10.01
C PHE A 71 1.69 3.62 10.47
N HIS A 72 2.22 3.65 11.69
CA HIS A 72 2.87 2.50 12.28
C HIS A 72 1.83 1.58 12.96
N LYS A 73 1.92 0.26 12.75
CA LYS A 73 0.97 -0.75 13.28
C LYS A 73 0.79 -0.70 14.79
N VAL A 74 1.90 -0.58 15.51
CA VAL A 74 1.96 -0.73 16.97
C VAL A 74 2.17 0.60 17.71
N LYS A 75 3.04 1.48 17.18
CA LYS A 75 3.42 2.72 17.87
C LYS A 75 2.47 3.85 17.49
N THR A 76 1.97 4.56 18.50
CA THR A 76 1.27 5.83 18.29
C THR A 76 2.28 6.89 17.90
N MET A 77 2.34 7.20 16.60
CA MET A 77 3.15 8.25 16.02
C MET A 77 2.27 9.11 15.13
N SER A 78 2.71 10.34 14.85
CA SER A 78 2.06 11.19 13.87
C SER A 78 1.98 10.46 12.53
N LYS A 79 0.79 10.42 11.96
CA LYS A 79 0.55 9.81 10.66
C LYS A 79 1.10 10.73 9.56
N LEU A 80 1.64 10.13 8.51
CA LEU A 80 2.02 10.87 7.32
C LEU A 80 0.88 10.82 6.32
N GLN A 81 0.52 11.96 5.75
CA GLN A 81 -0.56 12.07 4.76
C GLN A 81 -0.06 12.81 3.54
N THR A 82 -0.47 12.34 2.36
CA THR A 82 -0.20 12.99 1.08
C THR A 82 -1.37 12.81 0.15
N THR A 83 -1.55 13.74 -0.79
CA THR A 83 -2.63 13.65 -1.78
C THR A 83 -2.27 12.65 -2.87
N ILE A 84 -3.25 11.87 -3.29
CA ILE A 84 -3.19 11.03 -4.48
C ILE A 84 -3.38 12.00 -5.66
N SER A 85 -2.26 12.47 -6.20
CA SER A 85 -2.27 13.28 -7.42
C SER A 85 -2.54 12.36 -8.61
N ASN A 86 -3.51 12.73 -9.45
CA ASN A 86 -3.72 12.11 -10.77
C ASN A 86 -2.57 12.46 -11.73
#